data_AF-A0A553HPV7-F1
#
_entry.id   AF-A0A553HPV7-F1
#
_cell.length_a   1.000
_cell.length_b   1.000
_cell.length_c   1.000
_cell.angle_alpha   90.00
_cell.angle_beta   90.00
_cell.angle_gamma   90.00
#
_symmetry.space_group_name_H-M   'P 1'
#
loop_
_entity.id
_entity.type
_entity.pdbx_description
1 polymer ?
#
loop_
_entity_poly.entity_id
_entity_poly.type
_entity_poly.pdbx_seq_one_letter_code
_entity_poly.pdbx_strand_id
1 'polypeptide(L)'
;MSHLTEFSFVLAYAKRRLRGGECVGDLYRDHGRLGGDAVPFPLPGIPSLDQVAEFYTHLNIEVEKSRLRPERKTAYRRFTSAAYHAHRAVIENQPQRGSVWHFQGCLTYINKALRIMEKSKDFEDRHPVHWSEVYPECAERTTPPEEYWLLFKLESLLPVLRLSVRILWLLFPDCEHTWREWEGSLCSDEWLQQFILDSRTSSWRRIPLHAPRRADVIGRYTLDDSTASTPSSSPI
;
A
#
# COMPACT_ATOMS: atom_id res chain seq x y z
N MET A 1 14.40 1.88 12.63
CA MET A 1 12.92 1.95 12.59
C MET A 1 12.49 1.39 11.25
N SER A 2 11.38 0.65 11.14
CA SER A 2 10.95 0.17 9.82
C SER A 2 10.33 1.32 9.03
N HIS A 3 10.57 1.38 7.71
CA HIS A 3 9.96 2.36 6.83
C HIS A 3 8.42 2.32 6.90
N LEU A 4 7.79 1.17 7.19
CA LEU A 4 6.35 1.08 7.45
C LEU A 4 5.87 1.93 8.64
N THR A 5 6.67 2.03 9.71
CA THR A 5 6.33 2.85 10.88
C THR A 5 6.43 4.34 10.54
N GLU A 6 7.48 4.75 9.84
CA GLU A 6 7.63 6.12 9.33
C GLU A 6 6.49 6.48 8.35
N PHE A 7 6.15 5.56 7.45
CA PHE A 7 5.03 5.66 6.52
C PHE A 7 3.69 5.87 7.24
N SER A 8 3.41 5.05 8.26
CA SER A 8 2.24 5.19 9.12
C SER A 8 2.20 6.56 9.81
N PHE A 9 3.35 7.08 10.27
CA PHE A 9 3.44 8.41 10.89
C PHE A 9 3.12 9.54 9.91
N VAL A 10 3.69 9.50 8.70
CA VAL A 10 3.43 10.50 7.65
C VAL A 10 1.96 10.49 7.24
N LEU A 11 1.33 9.32 7.11
CA LEU A 11 -0.10 9.22 6.80
C LEU A 11 -1.00 9.70 7.95
N ALA A 12 -0.62 9.44 9.20
CA ALA A 12 -1.33 9.97 10.35
C ALA A 12 -1.19 11.49 10.46
N TYR A 13 -0.04 12.05 10.08
CA TYR A 13 0.19 13.47 9.96
C TYR A 13 -0.70 14.09 8.86
N ALA A 14 -0.66 13.54 7.64
CA ALA A 14 -1.51 13.95 6.51
C ALA A 14 -3.00 14.00 6.88
N LYS A 15 -3.50 12.94 7.53
CA LYS A 15 -4.89 12.86 8.00
C LYS A 15 -5.24 13.95 9.03
N ARG A 16 -4.32 14.29 9.94
CA ARG A 16 -4.54 15.35 10.94
C ARG A 16 -4.59 16.72 10.29
N ARG A 17 -3.67 16.99 9.35
CA ARG A 17 -3.64 18.23 8.57
C ARG A 17 -4.94 18.44 7.79
N LEU A 18 -5.47 17.37 7.16
CA LEU A 18 -6.76 17.39 6.46
C LEU A 18 -8.01 17.47 7.37
N ARG A 19 -7.86 17.41 8.70
CA ARG A 19 -8.96 17.64 9.65
C ARG A 19 -8.92 19.01 10.30
N GLY A 20 -7.95 19.87 9.92
CA GLY A 20 -7.77 21.19 10.53
C GLY A 20 -7.21 21.14 11.96
N GLY A 21 -6.59 20.04 12.38
CA GLY A 21 -5.98 19.94 13.71
C GLY A 21 -4.59 20.57 13.76
N GLU A 22 -4.31 21.37 14.80
CA GLU A 22 -2.96 21.88 15.10
C GLU A 22 -1.95 20.71 15.20
N CYS A 23 -0.87 20.79 14.43
CA CYS A 23 0.16 19.75 14.41
C CYS A 23 1.25 20.04 15.44
N VAL A 24 1.42 19.10 16.38
CA VAL A 24 2.65 18.93 17.18
C VAL A 24 3.57 18.01 16.40
N GLY A 25 4.65 18.58 15.84
CA GLY A 25 5.65 17.88 15.04
C GLY A 25 6.32 18.84 14.06
N ASP A 26 7.49 19.37 14.44
CA ASP A 26 8.17 20.44 13.72
C ASP A 26 8.77 20.04 12.36
N LEU A 27 8.85 18.74 12.04
CA LEU A 27 9.53 18.22 10.83
C LEU A 27 8.76 18.39 9.51
N TYR A 28 7.44 18.59 9.51
CA TYR A 28 6.63 18.63 8.27
C TYR A 28 5.76 19.88 8.14
N ARG A 29 5.98 20.89 9.00
CA ARG A 29 5.11 22.08 9.13
C ARG A 29 4.86 22.78 7.79
N ASP A 30 5.88 22.87 6.93
CA ASP A 30 5.86 23.83 5.81
C ASP A 30 5.80 23.22 4.39
N HIS A 31 5.70 21.90 4.22
CA HIS A 31 5.85 21.24 2.91
C HIS A 31 4.55 20.87 2.16
N GLY A 32 3.38 21.35 2.60
CA GLY A 32 2.09 20.90 2.06
C GLY A 32 1.21 22.01 1.49
N ARG A 33 0.93 21.96 0.18
CA ARG A 33 -0.08 22.81 -0.48
C ARG A 33 -1.47 22.22 -0.30
N LEU A 34 -2.17 22.63 0.76
CA LEU A 34 -3.58 22.29 0.93
C LEU A 34 -4.47 23.29 0.18
N GLY A 35 -5.16 22.82 -0.86
CA GLY A 35 -6.32 23.53 -1.42
C GLY A 35 -6.09 24.50 -2.58
N GLY A 36 -4.98 24.40 -3.33
CA GLY A 36 -4.74 25.24 -4.51
C GLY A 36 -5.04 24.56 -5.86
N ASP A 37 -4.66 23.29 -6.01
CA ASP A 37 -4.65 22.61 -7.32
C ASP A 37 -5.79 21.60 -7.46
N ALA A 38 -6.42 21.59 -8.64
CA ALA A 38 -7.48 20.66 -8.98
C ALA A 38 -6.91 19.25 -9.20
N VAL A 39 -7.40 18.28 -8.42
CA VAL A 39 -6.97 16.89 -8.48
C VAL A 39 -7.94 16.09 -9.36
N PRO A 40 -7.45 15.34 -10.37
CA PRO A 40 -8.30 14.46 -11.18
C PRO A 40 -8.71 13.21 -10.40
N PHE A 41 -9.96 12.76 -10.56
CA PHE A 41 -10.44 11.48 -10.05
C PHE A 41 -11.07 10.62 -11.17
N PRO A 42 -10.92 9.29 -11.11
CA PRO A 42 -10.05 8.52 -10.19
C PRO A 42 -8.57 8.88 -10.39
N LEU A 43 -7.74 8.66 -9.35
CA LEU A 43 -6.33 9.02 -9.42
C LEU A 43 -5.62 8.26 -10.56
N PRO A 44 -4.84 8.93 -11.41
CA PRO A 44 -4.00 8.23 -12.39
C PRO A 44 -3.03 7.27 -11.69
N GLY A 45 -2.82 6.09 -12.27
CA GLY A 45 -1.83 5.14 -11.77
C GLY A 45 -2.27 4.26 -10.58
N ILE A 46 -3.51 4.40 -10.09
CA ILE A 46 -4.06 3.45 -9.10
C ILE A 46 -4.80 2.30 -9.81
N PRO A 47 -4.79 1.07 -9.26
CA PRO A 47 -5.55 -0.04 -9.82
C PRO A 47 -7.06 0.23 -9.79
N SER A 48 -7.81 -0.35 -10.73
CA SER A 48 -9.27 -0.24 -10.74
C SER A 48 -9.90 -0.97 -9.53
N LEU A 49 -11.14 -0.62 -9.17
CA LEU A 49 -11.82 -1.31 -8.07
C LEU A 49 -11.99 -2.80 -8.31
N ASP A 50 -12.25 -3.21 -9.55
CA ASP A 50 -12.39 -4.63 -9.91
C ASP A 50 -11.07 -5.38 -9.69
N GLN A 51 -9.94 -4.80 -10.10
CA GLN A 51 -8.62 -5.38 -9.86
C GLN A 51 -8.32 -5.51 -8.36
N VAL A 52 -8.63 -4.47 -7.58
CA VAL A 52 -8.44 -4.50 -6.11
C VAL A 52 -9.38 -5.53 -5.46
N ALA A 53 -10.62 -5.63 -5.91
CA ALA A 53 -11.59 -6.59 -5.41
C ALA A 53 -11.17 -8.03 -5.71
N GLU A 54 -10.75 -8.31 -6.94
CA GLU A 54 -10.27 -9.62 -7.37
C GLU A 54 -9.03 -10.03 -6.56
N PHE A 55 -8.05 -9.11 -6.44
CA PHE A 55 -6.84 -9.31 -5.64
C PHE A 55 -7.17 -9.73 -4.20
N TYR A 56 -8.00 -8.97 -3.49
CA TYR A 56 -8.35 -9.31 -2.11
C TYR A 56 -9.28 -10.53 -2.00
N THR A 57 -10.07 -10.84 -3.04
CA THR A 57 -10.90 -12.04 -3.08
C THR A 57 -10.03 -13.30 -3.13
N HIS A 58 -9.04 -13.35 -4.02
CA HIS A 58 -8.09 -14.46 -4.08
C HIS A 58 -7.35 -14.67 -2.75
N LEU A 59 -6.92 -13.58 -2.12
CA LEU A 59 -6.25 -13.64 -0.83
C LEU A 59 -7.14 -14.13 0.31
N ASN A 60 -8.40 -13.69 0.34
CA ASN A 60 -9.35 -14.17 1.34
C ASN A 60 -9.63 -15.66 1.14
N ILE A 61 -9.75 -16.15 -0.10
CA ILE A 61 -9.93 -17.58 -0.38
C ILE A 61 -8.75 -18.40 0.18
N GLU A 62 -7.52 -17.92 0.00
CA GLU A 62 -6.33 -18.55 0.54
C GLU A 62 -6.35 -18.60 2.08
N VAL A 63 -6.60 -17.47 2.72
CA VAL A 63 -6.67 -17.38 4.18
C VAL A 63 -7.81 -18.25 4.74
N GLU A 64 -8.95 -18.33 4.05
CA GLU A 64 -10.05 -19.19 4.50
C GLU A 64 -9.74 -20.68 4.38
N LYS A 65 -9.01 -21.10 3.34
CA LYS A 65 -8.54 -22.50 3.16
C LYS A 65 -7.48 -22.91 4.18
N SER A 66 -6.72 -21.96 4.72
CA SER A 66 -5.72 -22.23 5.76
C SER A 66 -6.35 -22.74 7.07
N ARG A 67 -5.53 -23.28 7.98
CA ARG A 67 -5.91 -23.61 9.36
C ARG A 67 -5.49 -22.51 10.34
N LEU A 68 -5.32 -21.27 9.88
CA LEU A 68 -5.03 -20.12 10.74
C LEU A 68 -6.08 -19.97 11.83
N ARG A 69 -5.63 -19.56 13.02
CA ARG A 69 -6.54 -19.25 14.14
C ARG A 69 -7.66 -18.29 13.71
N PRO A 70 -8.89 -18.44 14.23
CA PRO A 70 -10.03 -17.58 13.88
C PRO A 70 -9.75 -16.08 14.04
N GLU A 71 -8.95 -15.70 15.03
CA GLU A 71 -8.56 -14.31 15.31
C GLU A 71 -7.71 -13.73 14.18
N ARG A 72 -6.78 -14.52 13.62
CA ARG A 72 -5.93 -14.14 12.48
C ARG A 72 -6.77 -13.94 11.23
N LYS A 73 -7.66 -14.89 10.93
CA LYS A 73 -8.59 -14.80 9.79
C LYS A 73 -9.51 -13.59 9.92
N THR A 74 -10.03 -13.33 11.11
CA THR A 74 -10.90 -12.19 11.38
C THR A 74 -10.16 -10.86 11.25
N ALA A 75 -8.94 -10.76 11.79
CA ALA A 75 -8.10 -9.58 11.61
C ALA A 75 -7.79 -9.36 10.13
N TYR A 76 -7.43 -10.41 9.40
CA TYR A 76 -7.12 -10.34 7.97
C TYR A 76 -8.31 -9.87 7.14
N ARG A 77 -9.51 -10.44 7.34
CA ARG A 77 -10.75 -10.00 6.68
C ARG A 77 -11.07 -8.53 6.96
N ARG A 78 -10.86 -8.08 8.20
CA ARG A 78 -11.06 -6.66 8.56
C ARG A 78 -10.04 -5.76 7.87
N PHE A 79 -8.80 -6.23 7.71
CA PHE A 79 -7.77 -5.54 6.94
C PHE A 79 -8.16 -5.43 5.46
N THR A 80 -8.49 -6.56 4.79
CA THR A 80 -8.80 -6.57 3.35
C THR A 80 -10.03 -5.72 3.05
N SER A 81 -11.05 -5.78 3.91
CA SER A 81 -12.22 -4.89 3.85
C SER A 81 -11.82 -3.41 3.97
N ALA A 82 -10.99 -3.04 4.96
CA ALA A 82 -10.53 -1.66 5.11
C ALA A 82 -9.70 -1.19 3.91
N ALA A 83 -8.82 -2.04 3.37
CA ALA A 83 -8.00 -1.75 2.21
C ALA A 83 -8.83 -1.55 0.94
N TYR A 84 -9.85 -2.39 0.72
CA TYR A 84 -10.82 -2.22 -0.35
C TYR A 84 -11.59 -0.89 -0.21
N HIS A 85 -12.11 -0.59 0.98
CA HIS A 85 -12.82 0.66 1.23
C HIS A 85 -11.96 1.91 1.04
N ALA A 86 -10.65 1.82 1.27
CA ALA A 86 -9.73 2.91 0.94
C ALA A 86 -9.71 3.23 -0.56
N HIS A 87 -9.56 2.21 -1.40
CA HIS A 87 -9.58 2.37 -2.86
C HIS A 87 -10.95 2.85 -3.34
N ARG A 88 -12.03 2.25 -2.81
CA ARG A 88 -13.41 2.63 -3.10
C ARG A 88 -13.65 4.12 -2.85
N ALA A 89 -13.14 4.64 -1.74
CA ALA A 89 -13.30 6.04 -1.37
C ALA A 89 -12.59 7.03 -2.31
N VAL A 90 -11.65 6.59 -3.15
CA VAL A 90 -10.97 7.45 -4.15
C VAL A 90 -11.56 7.31 -5.56
N ILE A 91 -12.37 6.28 -5.78
CA ILE A 91 -12.91 5.96 -7.12
C ILE A 91 -14.41 6.26 -7.18
N GLU A 92 -15.19 5.72 -6.24
CA GLU A 92 -16.64 5.86 -6.28
C GLU A 92 -17.11 7.22 -5.75
N ASN A 93 -18.12 7.78 -6.43
CA ASN A 93 -18.79 9.02 -6.03
C ASN A 93 -17.87 10.24 -5.88
N GLN A 94 -16.70 10.21 -6.54
CA GLN A 94 -15.79 11.34 -6.59
C GLN A 94 -16.11 12.26 -7.78
N PRO A 95 -15.91 13.58 -7.64
CA PRO A 95 -16.04 14.50 -8.77
C PRO A 95 -14.91 14.26 -9.77
N GLN A 96 -15.14 14.52 -11.06
CA GLN A 96 -14.08 14.38 -12.08
C GLN A 96 -12.84 15.22 -11.75
N ARG A 97 -13.05 16.39 -11.12
CA ARG A 97 -12.00 17.24 -10.55
C ARG A 97 -12.41 17.66 -9.14
N GLY A 98 -11.53 17.44 -8.18
CA GLY A 98 -11.74 17.78 -6.78
C GLY A 98 -10.52 18.44 -6.17
N SER A 99 -10.44 18.39 -4.86
CA SER A 99 -9.32 18.88 -4.05
C SER A 99 -8.83 17.80 -3.11
N VAL A 100 -7.66 17.99 -2.52
CA VAL A 100 -7.05 17.07 -1.56
C VAL A 100 -7.93 16.71 -0.36
N TRP A 101 -8.94 17.53 -0.04
CA TRP A 101 -9.91 17.26 1.03
C TRP A 101 -10.75 16.00 0.78
N HIS A 102 -10.95 15.62 -0.49
CA HIS A 102 -11.70 14.42 -0.87
C HIS A 102 -10.98 13.12 -0.44
N PHE A 103 -9.69 13.18 -0.09
CA PHE A 103 -8.93 12.03 0.42
C PHE A 103 -9.20 11.71 1.90
N GLN A 104 -9.96 12.51 2.63
CA GLN A 104 -10.21 12.29 4.07
C GLN A 104 -10.82 10.91 4.36
N GLY A 105 -11.78 10.48 3.54
CA GLY A 105 -12.41 9.16 3.64
C GLY A 105 -11.40 8.04 3.38
N CYS A 106 -10.66 8.14 2.28
CA CYS A 106 -9.60 7.20 1.90
C CYS A 106 -8.54 7.05 3.00
N LEU A 107 -7.95 8.16 3.46
CA LEU A 107 -6.92 8.15 4.51
C LEU A 107 -7.44 7.57 5.82
N THR A 108 -8.74 7.68 6.10
CA THR A 108 -9.34 7.04 7.28
C THR A 108 -9.29 5.52 7.15
N TYR A 109 -9.58 4.97 5.98
CA TYR A 109 -9.52 3.54 5.73
C TYR A 109 -8.10 2.99 5.59
N ILE A 110 -7.17 3.74 4.97
CA ILE A 110 -5.74 3.40 4.93
C ILE A 110 -5.20 3.25 6.36
N ASN A 111 -5.40 4.26 7.20
CA ASN A 111 -4.96 4.22 8.60
C ASN A 111 -5.61 3.05 9.36
N LYS A 112 -6.87 2.71 9.07
CA LYS A 112 -7.54 1.57 9.67
C LYS A 112 -6.89 0.25 9.25
N ALA A 113 -6.58 0.09 7.96
CA ALA A 113 -5.92 -1.10 7.42
C ALA A 113 -4.53 -1.30 8.05
N LEU A 114 -3.69 -0.26 8.07
CA LEU A 114 -2.35 -0.30 8.66
C LEU A 114 -2.39 -0.65 10.15
N ARG A 115 -3.27 -0.01 10.93
CA ARG A 115 -3.44 -0.33 12.36
C ARG A 115 -3.89 -1.76 12.63
N ILE A 116 -4.70 -2.35 11.76
CA ILE A 116 -5.11 -3.75 11.89
C ILE A 116 -3.89 -4.67 11.70
N MET A 117 -3.04 -4.37 10.71
CA MET A 117 -1.81 -5.12 10.44
C MET A 117 -0.78 -4.97 11.56
N GLU A 118 -0.61 -3.76 12.10
CA GLU A 118 0.23 -3.50 13.28
C GLU A 118 -0.25 -4.31 14.50
N LYS A 119 -1.56 -4.27 14.81
CA LYS A 119 -2.13 -5.05 15.92
C LYS A 119 -2.08 -6.57 15.69
N SER A 120 -2.11 -7.02 14.44
CA SER A 120 -1.94 -8.44 14.11
C SER A 120 -0.54 -8.93 14.53
N LYS A 121 0.47 -8.07 14.42
CA LYS A 121 1.83 -8.38 14.88
C LYS A 121 1.89 -8.58 16.40
N ASP A 122 1.27 -7.69 17.17
CA ASP A 122 1.23 -7.84 18.64
C ASP A 122 0.58 -9.16 19.09
N PHE A 123 -0.41 -9.64 18.33
CA PHE A 123 -1.04 -10.94 18.57
C PHE A 123 -0.12 -12.10 18.19
N GLU A 124 0.57 -11.98 17.05
CA GLU A 124 1.55 -12.94 16.54
C GLU A 124 2.73 -13.15 17.50
N ASP A 125 3.25 -12.06 18.07
CA ASP A 125 4.37 -12.13 19.01
C ASP A 125 4.01 -12.95 20.26
N ARG A 126 2.71 -13.00 20.63
CA ARG A 126 2.20 -13.81 21.75
C ARG A 126 1.74 -15.21 21.33
N HIS A 127 1.43 -15.39 20.05
CA HIS A 127 0.91 -16.64 19.49
C HIS A 127 1.63 -16.93 18.17
N PRO A 128 2.88 -17.42 18.22
CA PRO A 128 3.69 -17.66 17.03
C PRO A 128 2.96 -18.46 15.93
N VAL A 129 3.29 -18.16 14.68
CA VAL A 129 2.67 -18.85 13.54
C VAL A 129 3.29 -20.24 13.40
N HIS A 130 2.46 -21.27 13.32
CA HIS A 130 2.93 -22.63 13.06
C HIS A 130 2.60 -23.09 11.65
N TRP A 131 3.41 -24.01 11.10
CA TRP A 131 3.15 -24.55 9.77
C TRP A 131 1.83 -25.31 9.64
N SER A 132 1.39 -25.92 10.74
CA SER A 132 0.07 -26.55 10.86
C SER A 132 -1.09 -25.57 10.61
N GLU A 133 -0.87 -24.26 10.78
CA GLU A 133 -1.86 -23.21 10.58
C GLU A 133 -1.86 -22.67 9.13
N VAL A 134 -0.69 -22.37 8.55
CA VAL A 134 -0.63 -21.66 7.26
C VAL A 134 -1.02 -22.58 6.09
N TYR A 135 -0.34 -23.72 6.00
CA TYR A 135 -0.62 -24.77 5.02
C TYR A 135 -0.18 -26.09 5.64
N PRO A 136 -1.05 -27.07 5.88
CA PRO A 136 -0.63 -28.35 6.46
C PRO A 136 0.09 -29.27 5.46
N GLU A 137 -0.16 -29.09 4.16
CA GLU A 137 0.09 -30.12 3.14
C GLU A 137 1.36 -29.93 2.28
N CYS A 138 1.97 -28.74 2.27
CA CYS A 138 3.16 -28.49 1.46
C CYS A 138 4.43 -29.01 2.18
N ALA A 139 5.08 -30.05 1.63
CA ALA A 139 6.12 -30.86 2.28
C ALA A 139 7.56 -30.32 2.22
N GLU A 140 7.82 -29.27 1.43
CA GLU A 140 9.17 -28.70 1.27
C GLU A 140 9.16 -27.22 1.62
N ARG A 141 9.66 -26.86 2.81
CA ARG A 141 9.67 -25.46 3.25
C ARG A 141 10.99 -25.08 3.88
N THR A 142 11.77 -24.31 3.13
CA THR A 142 13.04 -23.70 3.57
C THR A 142 12.81 -22.42 4.39
N THR A 143 11.63 -21.81 4.26
CA THR A 143 11.23 -20.59 4.99
C THR A 143 10.57 -20.95 6.33
N PRO A 144 10.77 -20.20 7.42
CA PRO A 144 9.96 -20.32 8.63
C PRO A 144 8.50 -19.91 8.40
N PRO A 145 7.52 -20.50 9.12
CA PRO A 145 6.09 -20.17 8.97
C PRO A 145 5.78 -18.71 9.27
N GLU A 146 6.47 -18.13 10.25
CA GLU A 146 6.35 -16.72 10.64
C GLU A 146 6.81 -15.78 9.53
N GLU A 147 7.96 -16.08 8.92
CA GLU A 147 8.52 -15.32 7.80
C GLU A 147 7.60 -15.44 6.57
N TYR A 148 7.09 -16.63 6.28
CA TYR A 148 6.10 -16.83 5.22
C TYR A 148 4.84 -15.99 5.43
N TRP A 149 4.25 -16.06 6.64
CA TRP A 149 3.03 -15.32 6.97
C TRP A 149 3.26 -13.80 6.94
N LEU A 150 4.43 -13.36 7.40
CA LEU A 150 4.84 -11.97 7.27
C LEU A 150 4.87 -11.56 5.80
N LEU A 151 5.62 -12.27 4.94
CA LEU A 151 5.72 -11.97 3.51
C LEU A 151 4.35 -11.93 2.82
N PHE A 152 3.47 -12.87 3.15
CA PHE A 152 2.09 -12.87 2.67
C PHE A 152 1.35 -11.57 3.04
N LYS A 153 1.37 -11.16 4.32
CA LYS A 153 0.73 -9.92 4.76
C LYS A 153 1.34 -8.68 4.12
N LEU A 154 2.65 -8.67 3.90
CA LEU A 154 3.34 -7.55 3.28
C LEU A 154 2.92 -7.41 1.81
N GLU A 155 2.88 -8.51 1.04
CA GLU A 155 2.34 -8.46 -0.33
C GLU A 155 0.88 -7.96 -0.36
N SER A 156 0.06 -8.39 0.61
CA SER A 156 -1.31 -7.89 0.74
C SER A 156 -1.41 -6.39 1.01
N LEU A 157 -0.36 -5.74 1.53
CA LEU A 157 -0.32 -4.28 1.77
C LEU A 157 -0.04 -3.47 0.50
N LEU A 158 0.50 -4.07 -0.56
CA LEU A 158 0.99 -3.36 -1.74
C LEU A 158 -0.04 -2.37 -2.34
N PRO A 159 -1.33 -2.73 -2.56
CA PRO A 159 -2.30 -1.76 -3.08
C PRO A 159 -2.48 -0.54 -2.15
N VAL A 160 -2.51 -0.78 -0.83
CA VAL A 160 -2.66 0.29 0.17
C VAL A 160 -1.45 1.22 0.17
N LEU A 161 -0.23 0.68 0.05
CA LEU A 161 1.00 1.46 0.01
C LEU A 161 1.09 2.31 -1.25
N ARG A 162 0.75 1.76 -2.42
CA ARG A 162 0.74 2.53 -3.67
C ARG A 162 -0.28 3.67 -3.64
N LEU A 163 -1.50 3.39 -3.17
CA LEU A 163 -2.52 4.42 -3.00
C LEU A 163 -2.06 5.53 -2.05
N SER A 164 -1.40 5.14 -0.96
CA SER A 164 -0.86 6.06 0.03
C SER A 164 0.23 6.96 -0.55
N VAL A 165 1.20 6.41 -1.30
CA VAL A 165 2.24 7.21 -1.99
C VAL A 165 1.61 8.21 -2.95
N ARG A 166 0.61 7.79 -3.74
CA ARG A 166 -0.11 8.69 -4.66
C ARG A 166 -0.80 9.85 -3.95
N ILE A 167 -1.40 9.60 -2.78
CA ILE A 167 -2.02 10.66 -1.98
C ILE A 167 -0.95 11.59 -1.39
N LEU A 168 0.19 11.05 -0.94
CA LEU A 168 1.28 11.84 -0.37
C LEU A 168 1.95 12.76 -1.41
N TRP A 169 2.11 12.30 -2.66
CA TRP A 169 2.53 13.13 -3.80
C TRP A 169 1.69 14.41 -3.91
N LEU A 170 0.38 14.28 -3.76
CA LEU A 170 -0.56 15.39 -3.93
C LEU A 170 -0.58 16.33 -2.71
N LEU A 171 -0.36 15.78 -1.52
CA LEU A 171 -0.36 16.56 -0.28
C LEU A 171 0.97 17.30 -0.05
N PHE A 172 2.08 16.73 -0.51
CA PHE A 172 3.44 17.21 -0.28
C PHE A 172 4.25 17.23 -1.58
N PRO A 173 3.84 18.04 -2.59
CA PRO A 173 4.50 18.04 -3.89
C PRO A 173 5.98 18.45 -3.82
N ASP A 174 6.37 19.24 -2.81
CA ASP A 174 7.75 19.69 -2.61
C ASP A 174 8.70 18.53 -2.24
N CYS A 175 8.16 17.37 -1.87
CA CYS A 175 8.91 16.15 -1.57
C CYS A 175 8.86 15.13 -2.73
N GLU A 176 8.67 15.59 -3.97
CA GLU A 176 8.51 14.72 -5.16
C GLU A 176 9.61 13.64 -5.27
N HIS A 177 10.87 14.00 -5.03
CA HIS A 177 11.99 13.05 -5.08
C HIS A 177 11.77 11.86 -4.14
N THR A 178 11.41 12.12 -2.87
CA THR A 178 11.13 11.09 -1.87
C THR A 178 10.00 10.18 -2.32
N TRP A 179 8.95 10.75 -2.90
CA TRP A 179 7.81 9.95 -3.30
C TRP A 179 8.05 9.18 -4.60
N ARG A 180 8.89 9.69 -5.49
CA ARG A 180 9.35 8.98 -6.69
C ARG A 180 10.22 7.79 -6.31
N GLU A 181 11.09 7.96 -5.32
CA GLU A 181 11.87 6.87 -4.73
C GLU A 181 10.94 5.81 -4.14
N TRP A 182 9.97 6.19 -3.32
CA TRP A 182 9.02 5.26 -2.72
C TRP A 182 8.15 4.53 -3.76
N GLU A 183 7.68 5.24 -4.78
CA GLU A 183 6.96 4.63 -5.90
C GLU A 183 7.85 3.66 -6.67
N GLY A 184 9.10 4.05 -6.96
CA GLY A 184 10.10 3.21 -7.61
C GLY A 184 10.36 1.93 -6.81
N SER A 185 10.54 2.04 -5.50
CA SER A 185 10.68 0.90 -4.59
C SER A 185 9.47 -0.01 -4.64
N LEU A 186 8.23 0.51 -4.49
CA LEU A 186 6.99 -0.29 -4.61
C LEU A 186 6.77 -0.89 -6.00
N CYS A 187 7.47 -0.36 -7.01
CA CYS A 187 7.54 -0.86 -8.37
C CYS A 187 8.82 -1.67 -8.65
N SER A 188 9.52 -2.15 -7.62
CA SER A 188 10.56 -3.16 -7.75
C SER A 188 10.06 -4.49 -7.18
N ASP A 189 10.59 -5.61 -7.67
CA ASP A 189 10.35 -6.92 -7.06
C ASP A 189 11.06 -7.04 -5.69
N GLU A 190 11.92 -6.08 -5.36
CA GLU A 190 12.66 -5.96 -4.11
C GLU A 190 11.99 -5.01 -3.11
N TRP A 191 10.77 -4.54 -3.38
CA TRP A 191 10.09 -3.57 -2.52
C TRP A 191 9.95 -4.06 -1.07
N LEU A 192 9.74 -5.36 -0.87
CA LEU A 192 9.71 -5.98 0.46
C LEU A 192 11.03 -5.79 1.22
N GLN A 193 12.15 -5.84 0.51
CA GLN A 193 13.49 -5.65 1.06
C GLN A 193 13.69 -4.19 1.45
N GLN A 194 13.39 -3.27 0.53
CA GLN A 194 13.62 -1.82 0.69
C GLN A 194 12.61 -1.13 1.61
N PHE A 195 11.35 -1.58 1.65
CA PHE A 195 10.26 -0.87 2.32
C PHE A 195 9.93 -1.44 3.71
N ILE A 196 10.35 -2.67 4.03
CA ILE A 196 9.97 -3.34 5.29
C ILE A 196 11.15 -4.04 6.00
N LEU A 197 12.12 -4.59 5.27
CA LEU A 197 13.14 -5.50 5.84
C LEU A 197 14.47 -4.84 6.26
N ASP A 198 14.55 -3.52 6.32
CA ASP A 198 15.70 -2.76 6.88
C ASP A 198 16.06 -3.07 8.35
N SER A 199 15.46 -4.09 8.97
CA SER A 199 15.74 -4.50 10.35
C SER A 199 16.22 -5.93 10.55
N ARG A 200 16.32 -6.78 9.51
CA ARG A 200 17.03 -8.07 9.63
C ARG A 200 17.66 -8.43 8.30
N THR A 201 18.94 -8.78 8.34
CA THR A 201 19.68 -9.48 7.28
C THR A 201 18.91 -10.72 6.82
N SER A 202 17.94 -10.55 5.92
CA SER A 202 17.19 -11.64 5.31
C SER A 202 17.85 -11.97 3.99
N SER A 203 18.50 -13.11 3.96
CA SER A 203 18.95 -13.81 2.75
C SER A 203 17.92 -13.71 1.63
N TRP A 204 18.39 -13.55 0.39
CA TRP A 204 17.70 -13.61 -0.91
C TRP A 204 16.57 -14.66 -1.05
N ARG A 205 15.48 -14.55 -0.29
CA ARG A 205 14.43 -15.57 -0.23
C ARG A 205 13.26 -15.17 -1.11
N ARG A 206 12.81 -16.15 -1.90
CA ARG A 206 11.72 -16.00 -2.87
C ARG A 206 10.40 -15.71 -2.15
N ILE A 207 9.60 -14.81 -2.73
CA ILE A 207 8.23 -14.53 -2.35
C ILE A 207 7.46 -15.86 -2.26
N PRO A 208 6.64 -16.07 -1.20
CA PRO A 208 5.78 -17.23 -1.08
C PRO A 208 5.05 -17.57 -2.38
N LEU A 209 5.03 -18.84 -2.77
CA LEU A 209 4.42 -19.26 -4.03
C LEU A 209 2.91 -18.95 -4.11
N HIS A 210 2.26 -18.84 -2.95
CA HIS A 210 0.85 -18.48 -2.82
C HIS A 210 0.62 -17.00 -2.45
N ALA A 211 1.69 -16.24 -2.14
CA ALA A 211 1.52 -14.79 -2.07
C ALA A 211 1.17 -14.25 -3.47
N PRO A 212 0.25 -13.29 -3.55
CA PRO A 212 -0.17 -12.73 -4.82
C PRO A 212 1.00 -11.97 -5.42
N ARG A 213 1.12 -12.01 -6.74
CA ARG A 213 2.28 -11.40 -7.41
C ARG A 213 1.96 -9.96 -7.71
N ARG A 214 3.01 -9.15 -7.74
CA ARG A 214 2.98 -7.74 -8.14
C ARG A 214 2.19 -7.51 -9.45
N ALA A 215 2.31 -8.43 -10.41
CA ALA A 215 1.58 -8.40 -11.69
C ALA A 215 0.05 -8.41 -11.53
N ASP A 216 -0.47 -8.95 -10.44
CA ASP A 216 -1.91 -9.05 -10.16
C ASP A 216 -2.50 -7.70 -9.71
N VAL A 217 -1.65 -6.76 -9.28
CA VAL A 217 -2.02 -5.40 -8.84
C VAL A 217 -1.60 -4.34 -9.86
N ILE A 218 -0.56 -4.60 -10.67
CA ILE A 218 -0.14 -3.68 -11.72
C ILE A 218 -1.13 -3.74 -12.88
N GLY A 219 -2.04 -2.77 -12.94
CA GLY A 219 -2.55 -2.32 -14.23
C GLY A 219 -1.34 -1.97 -15.10
N ARG A 220 -1.21 -2.62 -16.27
CA ARG A 220 -0.11 -2.39 -17.22
C ARG A 220 -0.01 -0.90 -17.55
N TYR A 221 0.88 -0.20 -16.87
CA TYR A 221 1.34 1.12 -17.31
C TYR A 221 2.59 0.88 -18.14
N THR A 222 2.41 0.90 -19.46
CA THR A 222 3.48 1.30 -20.38
C THR A 222 3.75 2.77 -20.10
N LEU A 223 4.85 3.04 -19.40
CA LEU A 223 5.48 4.35 -19.43
C LEU A 223 6.09 4.49 -20.84
N ASP A 224 5.31 4.96 -21.81
CA ASP A 224 5.90 5.49 -23.03
C ASP A 224 6.48 6.86 -22.67
N ASP A 225 7.76 6.83 -22.29
CA ASP A 225 8.61 8.00 -22.25
C ASP A 225 9.41 8.01 -23.55
N SER A 226 8.97 8.82 -24.51
CA SER A 226 9.80 9.34 -25.60
C SER A 226 9.14 10.56 -26.21
N THR A 227 9.42 11.70 -25.58
CA THR A 227 9.64 12.95 -26.31
C THR A 227 10.58 12.67 -27.50
N ALA A 228 10.08 12.86 -28.72
CA ALA A 228 10.91 13.10 -29.88
C ALA A 228 10.33 14.30 -30.64
N SER A 229 10.90 15.46 -30.30
CA SER A 229 11.34 16.48 -31.25
C SER A 229 10.29 17.09 -32.19
N THR A 230 9.86 18.30 -31.85
CA THR A 230 9.61 19.32 -32.88
C THR A 230 10.92 19.54 -33.65
N PRO A 231 10.84 19.67 -34.99
CA PRO A 231 11.35 20.91 -35.53
C PRO A 231 10.35 21.55 -36.51
N SER A 232 10.23 22.86 -36.31
CA SER A 232 9.83 23.89 -37.29
C SER A 232 10.26 23.55 -38.72
N SER A 233 9.33 23.72 -39.68
CA SER A 233 9.50 24.59 -40.87
C SER A 233 8.24 24.56 -41.74
N SER A 234 7.54 25.69 -41.85
CA SER A 234 6.91 26.12 -43.11
C SER A 234 8.04 26.55 -44.06
N PRO A 235 7.96 26.40 -45.40
CA PRO A 235 7.01 27.11 -46.30
C PRO A 235 6.52 26.17 -47.45
N ILE A 236 5.62 26.49 -48.39
CA ILE A 236 5.10 27.69 -49.08
C ILE A 236 3.60 27.47 -49.29
#